data_AF-A0A819XNT0-F1
#
_entry.id   AF-A0A819XNT0-F1
#
_cell.length_a   1.000
_cell.length_b   1.000
_cell.length_c   1.000
_cell.angle_alpha   90.00
_cell.angle_beta   90.00
_cell.angle_gamma   90.00
#
_symmetry.space_group_name_H-M   'P 1'
#
loop_
_entity.id
_entity.type
_entity.pdbx_description
1 polymer ?
#
loop_
_entity_poly.entity_id
_entity_poly.type
_entity_poly.pdbx_seq_one_letter_code
_entity_poly.pdbx_strand_id
1 'polypeptide(L)'
;MCKDEIQQVLLFGGSTRIPRVQQELSKSLGGIDLGKSLNTDEAAAMGAVYQAAALSKGYRVKRFLVKDANQYPINVQFERHSDATMENSEQKLIDRTLFQRNNLYPNRKVMTFNRHIDDFSFDVRYGDLAYLSDTDKRALGQTELFRVNVLGVHTAYEKHKDTSESKGVKAHFQLDENSLLVLDRIEFVFERKETEADKNTTNDEDESTLSKLGSKISSFFSSSGSSTSENDTNNATNTTDEKIPTNNTETNNDEQSKKTVDEKEGTNTTDNTTTTTAATTTTTPPPPKTITIREPLEFRLEILGYTDPTSEAQANSMKKLTALDEHDRQLLALSTAKNNLESFIYDMRDKLEHDSNYKKAATSEEQTKINEKLTEIDAWLWDDGIDADVKTLKSKLDELKTLTKSLILRVRESDLRSQKIQELKDILNSTEHFVRTTRVLFLKKDDDEKPFTDGDIDTLEKTINDVYKWNDQVLDSFSKLLPTDIPKYLSNDFDDKINLLKRETNYLLGKIQRFVPKPKTTTTTPTTTTTAKVPIDNETNVEEEKEQETSSTTTSIPEQEETTTTKSDEEEHPEL
;
A
#
# COMPACT_ATOMS: atom_id res chain seq x y z
N MET A 1 -13.08 -17.26 29.82
CA MET A 1 -14.08 -16.91 28.79
C MET A 1 -15.23 -17.87 28.95
N CYS A 2 -16.43 -17.38 29.22
CA CYS A 2 -17.63 -18.21 29.20
C CYS A 2 -17.97 -18.51 27.74
N LYS A 3 -18.49 -19.70 27.42
CA LYS A 3 -18.89 -20.03 26.05
C LYS A 3 -19.94 -19.07 25.50
N ASP A 4 -20.78 -18.56 26.40
CA ASP A 4 -21.87 -17.63 26.11
C ASP A 4 -21.37 -16.24 25.66
N GLU A 5 -20.07 -15.94 25.82
CA GLU A 5 -19.45 -14.69 25.37
C GLU A 5 -19.00 -14.75 23.90
N ILE A 6 -19.02 -15.94 23.27
CA ILE A 6 -18.59 -16.12 21.88
C ILE A 6 -19.74 -15.78 20.94
N GLN A 7 -19.60 -14.70 20.17
CA GLN A 7 -20.62 -14.24 19.21
C GLN A 7 -20.56 -14.99 17.88
N GLN A 8 -19.37 -15.36 17.43
CA GLN A 8 -19.16 -16.02 16.15
C GLN A 8 -17.94 -16.94 16.20
N VAL A 9 -18.02 -18.06 15.49
CA VAL A 9 -16.91 -19.00 15.30
C VAL A 9 -16.54 -18.98 13.83
N LEU A 10 -15.38 -18.46 13.47
CA LEU A 10 -14.89 -18.45 12.09
C LEU A 10 -13.89 -19.58 11.88
N LEU A 11 -14.05 -20.31 10.78
CA LEU A 11 -13.14 -21.40 10.41
C LEU A 11 -12.02 -20.89 9.50
N PHE A 12 -10.83 -21.44 9.69
CA PHE A 12 -9.66 -21.20 8.84
C PHE A 12 -8.83 -22.49 8.71
N GLY A 13 -8.23 -22.70 7.54
CA GLY A 13 -7.41 -23.88 7.23
C GLY A 13 -8.22 -25.06 6.67
N GLY A 14 -7.67 -25.73 5.65
CA GLY A 14 -8.37 -26.78 4.89
C GLY A 14 -8.91 -27.94 5.73
N SER A 15 -8.23 -28.32 6.82
CA SER A 15 -8.68 -29.39 7.72
C SER A 15 -10.01 -29.09 8.41
N THR A 16 -10.40 -27.82 8.53
CA THR A 16 -11.70 -27.42 9.11
C THR A 16 -12.88 -27.73 8.19
N ARG A 17 -12.65 -28.14 6.93
CA ARG A 17 -13.71 -28.56 5.98
C ARG A 17 -14.26 -29.95 6.27
N ILE A 18 -13.53 -30.75 7.06
CA ILE A 18 -13.93 -32.12 7.38
C ILE A 18 -15.23 -32.06 8.20
N PRO A 19 -16.36 -32.66 7.73
CA PRO A 19 -17.64 -32.56 8.42
C PRO A 19 -17.60 -33.05 9.87
N ARG A 20 -16.81 -34.09 10.14
CA ARG A 20 -16.62 -34.62 11.49
C ARG A 20 -15.96 -33.61 12.44
N VAL A 21 -14.97 -32.85 11.95
CA VAL A 21 -14.30 -31.79 12.72
C VAL A 21 -15.30 -30.68 13.04
N GLN A 22 -16.08 -30.25 12.05
CA GLN A 22 -17.11 -29.22 12.24
C GLN A 22 -18.18 -29.66 13.24
N GLN A 23 -18.68 -30.90 13.14
CA GLN A 23 -19.66 -31.45 14.07
C GLN A 23 -19.13 -31.48 15.51
N GLU A 24 -17.91 -31.97 15.72
CA GLU A 24 -17.32 -32.02 17.06
C GLU A 24 -17.01 -30.63 17.60
N LEU A 25 -16.57 -29.70 16.76
CA LEU A 25 -16.33 -28.30 17.14
C LEU A 25 -17.64 -27.62 17.58
N SER A 26 -18.68 -27.70 16.76
CA SER A 26 -19.99 -27.12 17.09
C SER A 26 -20.56 -27.74 18.36
N LYS A 27 -20.52 -29.07 18.51
CA LYS A 27 -20.93 -29.76 19.73
C LYS A 27 -20.14 -29.29 20.96
N SER A 28 -18.82 -29.16 20.84
CA SER A 28 -17.95 -28.70 21.94
C SER A 28 -18.21 -27.25 22.34
N LEU A 29 -18.65 -26.42 21.40
CA LEU A 29 -19.00 -25.01 21.61
C LEU A 29 -20.48 -24.80 21.97
N GLY A 30 -21.22 -25.86 22.33
CA GLY A 30 -22.61 -25.73 22.77
C GLY A 30 -23.61 -25.55 21.63
N GLY A 31 -23.27 -26.03 20.42
CA GLY A 31 -24.13 -25.94 19.24
C GLY A 31 -24.05 -24.62 18.50
N ILE A 32 -23.05 -23.76 18.80
CA ILE A 32 -22.83 -22.52 18.06
C ILE A 32 -22.59 -22.85 16.57
N ASP A 33 -23.26 -22.10 15.69
CA ASP A 33 -23.11 -22.21 14.25
C ASP A 33 -21.72 -21.74 13.80
N LEU A 34 -21.09 -22.53 12.94
CA LEU A 34 -19.79 -22.22 12.37
C LEU A 34 -19.96 -21.26 11.19
N GLY A 35 -19.39 -20.07 11.33
CA GLY A 35 -19.43 -19.01 10.34
C GLY A 35 -18.69 -19.38 9.06
N LYS A 36 -19.32 -19.03 7.92
CA LYS A 36 -18.84 -19.31 6.56
C LYS A 36 -18.50 -18.04 5.76
N SER A 37 -18.35 -16.92 6.45
CA SER A 37 -18.12 -15.59 5.83
C SER A 37 -16.67 -15.37 5.39
N LEU A 38 -15.79 -16.36 5.56
CA LEU A 38 -14.36 -16.26 5.31
C LEU A 38 -13.91 -17.39 4.39
N ASN A 39 -13.11 -17.08 3.37
CA ASN A 39 -12.43 -18.12 2.59
C ASN A 39 -11.36 -18.78 3.47
N THR A 40 -11.56 -20.06 3.80
CA THR A 40 -10.71 -20.81 4.73
C THR A 40 -9.27 -21.00 4.25
N ASP A 41 -9.00 -20.89 2.94
CA ASP A 41 -7.67 -21.11 2.38
C ASP A 41 -6.88 -19.80 2.24
N GLU A 42 -7.57 -18.72 1.91
CA GLU A 42 -6.92 -17.46 1.51
C GLU A 42 -6.86 -16.43 2.62
N ALA A 43 -7.68 -16.55 3.67
CA ALA A 43 -7.83 -15.50 4.67
C ALA A 43 -6.52 -15.08 5.35
N ALA A 44 -5.65 -16.05 5.69
CA ALA A 44 -4.36 -15.74 6.29
C ALA A 44 -3.43 -15.01 5.30
N ALA A 45 -3.41 -15.45 4.03
CA ALA A 45 -2.63 -14.79 2.99
C ALA A 45 -3.13 -13.36 2.74
N MET A 46 -4.44 -13.16 2.66
CA MET A 46 -5.05 -11.83 2.49
C MET A 46 -4.77 -10.90 3.68
N GLY A 47 -4.85 -11.42 4.90
CA GLY A 47 -4.46 -10.68 6.11
C GLY A 47 -2.98 -10.28 6.10
N ALA A 48 -2.10 -11.20 5.69
CA ALA A 48 -0.67 -10.93 5.55
C ALA A 48 -0.37 -9.88 4.47
N VAL A 49 -1.02 -9.96 3.30
CA VAL A 49 -0.91 -8.95 2.24
C VAL A 49 -1.39 -7.59 2.72
N TYR A 50 -2.50 -7.54 3.46
CA TYR A 50 -3.01 -6.29 4.04
C TYR A 50 -2.00 -5.68 5.02
N GLN A 51 -1.43 -6.51 5.90
CA GLN A 51 -0.40 -6.06 6.85
C GLN A 51 0.86 -5.57 6.11
N ALA A 52 1.30 -6.27 5.06
CA ALA A 52 2.43 -5.84 4.24
C ALA A 52 2.14 -4.50 3.54
N ALA A 53 0.93 -4.30 3.02
CA ALA A 53 0.50 -3.03 2.45
C ALA A 53 0.44 -1.91 3.50
N ALA A 54 0.01 -2.21 4.73
CA ALA A 54 0.00 -1.26 5.84
C ALA A 54 1.40 -0.84 6.30
N LEU A 55 2.39 -1.72 6.19
CA LEU A 55 3.80 -1.46 6.51
C LEU A 55 4.55 -0.76 5.37
N SER A 56 4.05 -0.88 4.13
CA SER A 56 4.67 -0.28 2.95
C SER A 56 4.39 1.22 2.84
N LYS A 57 5.43 1.99 2.46
CA LYS A 57 5.29 3.43 2.19
C LYS A 57 4.56 3.73 0.87
N GLY A 58 4.43 2.74 -0.02
CA GLY A 58 3.85 2.93 -1.35
C GLY A 58 2.33 2.80 -1.40
N TYR A 59 1.69 2.39 -0.31
CA TYR A 59 0.25 2.16 -0.25
C TYR A 59 -0.35 2.85 0.97
N ARG A 60 -1.60 3.29 0.85
CA ARG A 60 -2.39 3.80 1.97
C ARG A 60 -3.61 2.91 2.16
N VAL A 61 -3.61 2.12 3.21
CA VAL A 61 -4.75 1.27 3.60
C VAL A 61 -5.43 1.84 4.84
N LYS A 62 -6.66 1.38 5.14
CA LYS A 62 -7.35 1.77 6.37
C LYS A 62 -6.56 1.27 7.58
N ARG A 63 -6.32 2.13 8.56
CA ARG A 63 -5.56 1.74 9.74
C ARG A 63 -6.29 0.62 10.49
N PHE A 64 -5.60 -0.50 10.67
CA PHE A 64 -6.06 -1.67 11.42
C PHE A 64 -5.02 -1.98 12.50
N LEU A 65 -5.42 -1.92 13.77
CA LEU A 65 -4.51 -2.14 14.90
C LEU A 65 -4.71 -3.55 15.45
N VAL A 66 -3.68 -4.38 15.28
CA VAL A 66 -3.65 -5.73 15.83
C VAL A 66 -2.86 -5.71 17.13
N LYS A 67 -3.43 -6.31 18.18
CA LYS A 67 -2.71 -6.63 19.43
C LYS A 67 -2.92 -8.11 19.67
N ASP A 68 -1.82 -8.84 19.76
CA ASP A 68 -1.82 -10.27 20.02
C ASP A 68 -1.18 -10.55 21.39
N ALA A 69 -1.25 -11.78 21.86
CA ALA A 69 -1.00 -12.16 23.23
C ALA A 69 0.20 -13.10 23.34
N ASN A 70 1.20 -12.71 24.14
CA ASN A 70 2.38 -13.51 24.42
C ASN A 70 1.99 -14.80 25.16
N GLN A 71 2.24 -15.95 24.55
CA GLN A 71 1.80 -17.24 25.08
C GLN A 71 2.69 -17.78 26.21
N TYR A 72 3.96 -17.35 26.30
CA TYR A 72 4.93 -17.90 27.25
C TYR A 72 5.39 -16.80 28.21
N PRO A 73 5.19 -16.94 29.53
CA PRO A 73 5.68 -15.94 30.48
C PRO A 73 7.21 -15.83 30.41
N ILE A 74 7.73 -14.64 30.62
CA ILE A 74 9.16 -14.33 30.58
C ILE A 74 9.56 -13.79 31.94
N ASN A 75 10.60 -14.37 32.51
CA ASN A 75 11.13 -14.10 33.83
C ASN A 75 12.57 -13.56 33.74
N VAL A 76 12.96 -12.77 34.74
CA VAL A 76 14.33 -12.30 34.96
C VAL A 76 14.79 -12.84 36.30
N GLN A 77 15.88 -13.61 36.27
CA GLN A 77 16.49 -14.26 37.41
C GLN A 77 17.84 -13.62 37.72
N PHE A 78 18.07 -13.22 38.97
CA PHE A 78 19.30 -12.55 39.39
C PHE A 78 19.59 -12.80 40.87
N GLU A 79 20.87 -12.66 41.25
CA GLU A 79 21.28 -12.80 42.64
C GLU A 79 21.08 -11.52 43.43
N ARG A 80 20.64 -11.64 44.68
CA ARG A 80 20.55 -10.53 45.63
C ARG A 80 21.35 -10.86 46.89
N HIS A 81 22.30 -9.99 47.21
CA HIS A 81 22.99 -10.01 48.50
C HIS A 81 22.09 -9.40 49.60
N SER A 82 21.99 -10.08 50.74
CA SER A 82 21.32 -9.57 51.94
C SER A 82 22.30 -8.75 52.78
N ASP A 83 21.83 -7.64 53.38
CA ASP A 83 22.64 -6.73 54.20
C ASP A 83 22.96 -7.28 55.60
N ALA A 84 22.92 -8.60 55.80
CA ALA A 84 23.17 -9.21 57.10
C ALA A 84 24.67 -9.15 57.42
N THR A 85 25.05 -8.21 58.28
CA THR A 85 26.33 -8.17 59.00
C THR A 85 26.51 -9.46 59.81
N MET A 86 27.10 -10.50 59.24
CA MET A 86 27.82 -11.62 59.86
C MET A 86 28.34 -12.51 58.73
N GLU A 87 29.44 -13.23 58.95
CA GLU A 87 30.29 -14.00 58.02
C GLU A 87 29.61 -15.16 57.24
N ASN A 88 28.31 -15.09 56.94
CA ASN A 88 27.58 -16.07 56.16
C ASN A 88 26.44 -15.40 55.38
N SER A 89 26.77 -14.60 54.35
CA SER A 89 25.78 -13.97 53.47
C SER A 89 25.21 -15.01 52.50
N GLU A 90 24.02 -15.53 52.78
CA GLU A 90 23.30 -16.38 51.83
C GLU A 90 22.92 -15.56 50.58
N GLN A 91 23.46 -15.94 49.42
CA GLN A 91 23.03 -15.42 48.12
C GLN A 91 21.59 -15.88 47.86
N LYS A 92 20.64 -14.95 47.85
CA LYS A 92 19.25 -15.27 47.48
C LYS A 92 19.06 -15.08 45.99
N LEU A 93 18.74 -16.16 45.29
CA LEU A 93 18.31 -16.10 43.90
C LEU A 93 16.88 -15.54 43.84
N ILE A 94 16.71 -14.43 43.11
CA ILE A 94 15.43 -13.78 42.88
C ILE A 94 14.99 -14.11 41.47
N ASP A 95 13.74 -14.56 41.32
CA ASP A 95 13.11 -14.75 40.02
C ASP A 95 11.84 -13.88 39.94
N ARG A 96 11.79 -12.98 38.95
CA ARG A 96 10.71 -12.01 38.78
C ARG A 96 10.13 -12.09 37.38
N THR A 97 8.80 -12.18 37.31
CA THR A 97 8.12 -12.12 36.01
C THR A 97 8.21 -10.74 35.39
N LEU A 98 8.81 -10.72 34.20
CA LEU A 98 8.84 -9.57 33.31
C LEU A 98 7.53 -9.54 32.52
N PHE A 99 7.25 -10.52 31.65
CA PHE A 99 6.00 -10.59 30.90
C PHE A 99 5.17 -11.80 31.37
N GLN A 100 3.90 -11.58 31.70
CA GLN A 100 2.99 -12.67 32.07
C GLN A 100 2.44 -13.35 30.81
N ARG A 101 1.90 -14.55 30.98
CA ARG A 101 1.11 -15.22 29.93
C ARG A 101 -0.08 -14.34 29.55
N ASN A 102 -0.36 -14.29 28.26
CA ASN A 102 -1.40 -13.47 27.62
C ASN A 102 -1.20 -11.95 27.75
N ASN A 103 -0.01 -11.49 28.15
CA ASN A 103 0.31 -10.07 28.01
C ASN A 103 0.22 -9.69 26.53
N LEU A 104 -0.50 -8.60 26.24
CA LEU A 104 -0.58 -8.07 24.88
C LEU A 104 0.79 -7.55 24.44
N TYR A 105 1.12 -7.70 23.14
CA TYR A 105 2.27 -7.08 22.48
C TYR A 105 1.83 -6.25 21.26
N PRO A 106 2.63 -5.24 20.84
CA PRO A 106 3.91 -4.81 21.41
C PRO A 106 3.78 -4.20 22.81
N ASN A 107 4.77 -4.43 23.69
CA ASN A 107 4.70 -4.02 25.10
C ASN A 107 6.08 -3.82 25.71
N ARG A 108 6.26 -2.74 26.46
CA ARG A 108 7.54 -2.36 27.09
C ARG A 108 7.46 -2.51 28.61
N LYS A 109 8.53 -3.01 29.22
CA LYS A 109 8.67 -3.13 30.67
C LYS A 109 10.07 -2.78 31.14
N VAL A 110 10.15 -2.20 32.33
CA VAL A 110 11.41 -1.84 32.96
C VAL A 110 11.62 -2.72 34.19
N MET A 111 12.76 -3.41 34.24
CA MET A 111 13.21 -4.14 35.43
C MET A 111 14.19 -3.24 36.20
N THR A 112 13.95 -3.05 37.50
CA THR A 112 14.82 -2.23 38.37
C THR A 112 15.58 -3.10 39.37
N PHE A 113 16.89 -2.91 39.43
CA PHE A 113 17.87 -3.56 40.28
C PHE A 113 18.42 -2.56 41.32
N ASN A 114 17.76 -2.46 42.47
CA ASN A 114 17.99 -1.38 43.46
C ASN A 114 19.28 -1.51 44.29
N ARG A 115 19.94 -2.68 44.27
CA ARG A 115 21.02 -3.02 45.24
C ARG A 115 22.38 -3.29 44.61
N HIS A 116 22.48 -3.16 43.30
CA HIS A 116 23.73 -3.39 42.59
C HIS A 116 24.48 -2.06 42.46
N ILE A 117 25.64 -2.00 43.11
CA ILE A 117 26.61 -0.89 42.98
C ILE A 117 27.86 -1.31 42.21
N ASP A 118 28.05 -2.61 41.98
CA ASP A 118 29.11 -3.19 41.16
C ASP A 118 28.51 -3.94 39.97
N ASP A 119 29.36 -4.28 39.00
CA ASP A 119 29.01 -5.04 37.82
C ASP A 119 28.35 -6.38 38.20
N PHE A 120 27.31 -6.76 37.49
CA PHE A 120 26.50 -7.94 37.83
C PHE A 120 25.90 -8.57 36.59
N SER A 121 25.40 -9.79 36.74
CA SER A 121 24.69 -10.50 35.68
C SER A 121 23.28 -10.93 36.11
N PHE A 122 22.43 -11.12 35.12
CA PHE A 122 21.10 -11.70 35.29
C PHE A 122 20.71 -12.54 34.08
N ASP A 123 19.86 -13.52 34.29
CA ASP A 123 19.38 -14.45 33.28
C ASP A 123 17.93 -14.12 32.91
N VAL A 124 17.63 -14.21 31.61
CA VAL A 124 16.28 -14.08 31.08
C VAL A 124 15.83 -15.44 30.59
N ARG A 125 14.66 -15.89 31.04
CA ARG A 125 14.16 -17.25 30.83
C ARG A 125 12.64 -17.27 30.67
N TYR A 126 12.10 -18.36 30.15
CA TYR A 126 10.68 -18.64 30.30
C TYR A 126 10.32 -18.87 31.78
N GLY A 127 9.18 -18.32 32.19
CA GLY A 127 8.66 -18.38 33.56
C GLY A 127 7.89 -19.68 33.84
N ASP A 128 6.74 -19.57 34.50
CA ASP A 128 5.92 -20.74 34.82
C ASP A 128 5.32 -21.39 33.57
N LEU A 129 5.72 -22.65 33.31
CA LEU A 129 5.26 -23.47 32.19
C LEU A 129 4.39 -24.66 32.65
N ALA A 130 3.87 -24.65 33.88
CA ALA A 130 3.09 -25.76 34.44
C ALA A 130 1.82 -26.07 33.63
N TYR A 131 1.30 -25.11 32.87
CA TYR A 131 0.12 -25.27 32.01
C TYR A 131 0.40 -26.04 30.71
N LEU A 132 1.66 -26.30 30.36
CA LEU A 132 2.05 -27.07 29.18
C LEU A 132 2.10 -28.57 29.50
N SER A 133 1.78 -29.39 28.50
CA SER A 133 1.99 -30.84 28.60
C SER A 133 3.49 -31.18 28.59
N ASP A 134 3.86 -32.39 29.03
CA ASP A 134 5.27 -32.81 28.98
C ASP A 134 5.80 -32.92 27.54
N THR A 135 4.92 -33.19 26.58
CA THR A 135 5.26 -33.18 25.15
C THR A 135 5.59 -31.76 24.69
N ASP A 136 4.76 -30.77 25.06
CA ASP A 136 4.98 -29.38 24.67
C ASP A 136 6.23 -28.79 25.33
N LYS A 137 6.48 -29.13 26.61
CA LYS A 137 7.71 -28.74 27.31
C LYS A 137 8.95 -29.29 26.62
N ARG A 138 8.91 -30.56 26.18
CA ARG A 138 10.00 -31.17 25.41
C ARG A 138 10.19 -30.50 24.05
N ALA A 139 9.10 -30.10 23.39
CA ALA A 139 9.15 -29.41 22.10
C ALA A 139 9.69 -27.97 22.22
N LEU A 140 9.38 -27.27 23.32
CA LEU A 140 9.91 -25.93 23.60
C LEU A 140 11.44 -25.95 23.75
N GLY A 141 11.99 -27.05 24.28
CA GLY A 141 13.43 -27.23 24.41
C GLY A 141 14.00 -26.36 25.53
N GLN A 142 15.02 -25.57 25.20
CA GLN A 142 15.73 -24.75 26.17
C GLN A 142 14.88 -23.59 26.69
N THR A 143 14.91 -23.36 28.01
CA THR A 143 14.06 -22.33 28.64
C THR A 143 14.78 -21.02 28.92
N GLU A 144 16.11 -21.06 28.91
CA GLU A 144 17.00 -19.93 29.09
C GLU A 144 17.18 -19.22 27.75
N LEU A 145 16.81 -17.93 27.69
CA LEU A 145 16.84 -17.13 26.47
C LEU A 145 18.21 -16.49 26.29
N PHE A 146 18.63 -15.69 27.27
CA PHE A 146 19.94 -15.04 27.26
C PHE A 146 20.37 -14.59 28.65
N ARG A 147 21.69 -14.53 28.85
CA ARG A 147 22.34 -13.94 30.01
C ARG A 147 22.81 -12.53 29.68
N VAL A 148 22.61 -11.61 30.61
CA VAL A 148 23.02 -10.21 30.47
C VAL A 148 24.09 -9.92 31.51
N ASN A 149 25.25 -9.45 31.06
CA ASN A 149 26.33 -8.97 31.94
C ASN A 149 26.35 -7.45 31.87
N VAL A 150 26.03 -6.77 32.97
CA VAL A 150 25.99 -5.31 33.07
C VAL A 150 27.35 -4.80 33.56
N LEU A 151 27.91 -3.83 32.84
CA LEU A 151 29.27 -3.34 33.03
C LEU A 151 29.29 -1.84 33.34
N GLY A 152 30.31 -1.40 34.08
CA GLY A 152 30.54 0.01 34.41
C GLY A 152 29.63 0.55 35.52
N VAL A 153 28.97 -0.33 36.29
CA VAL A 153 28.03 0.04 37.36
C VAL A 153 28.75 0.80 38.48
N HIS A 154 29.93 0.30 38.88
CA HIS A 154 30.73 0.91 39.94
C HIS A 154 31.17 2.33 39.59
N THR A 155 31.68 2.53 38.39
CA THR A 155 32.11 3.84 37.89
C THR A 155 30.94 4.83 37.85
N ALA A 156 29.77 4.39 37.38
CA ALA A 156 28.56 5.21 37.35
C ALA A 156 28.06 5.57 38.75
N TYR A 157 28.12 4.63 39.70
CA TYR A 157 27.76 4.86 41.10
C TYR A 157 28.67 5.90 41.75
N GLU A 158 29.99 5.70 41.66
CA GLU A 158 31.00 6.59 42.25
C GLU A 158 30.90 8.03 41.74
N LYS A 159 30.55 8.22 40.46
CA LYS A 159 30.36 9.54 39.85
C LYS A 159 29.25 10.37 40.50
N HIS A 160 28.22 9.72 41.05
CA HIS A 160 27.00 10.39 41.51
C HIS A 160 26.67 10.18 43.00
N LYS A 161 27.29 9.20 43.67
CA LYS A 161 26.96 8.79 45.06
C LYS A 161 26.92 9.94 46.07
N ASP A 162 27.79 10.94 45.93
CA ASP A 162 27.91 12.04 46.90
C ASP A 162 26.94 13.19 46.59
N THR A 163 26.40 13.23 45.36
CA THR A 163 25.57 14.36 44.88
C THR A 163 24.10 14.00 44.69
N SER A 164 23.78 12.71 44.58
CA SER A 164 22.45 12.22 44.18
C SER A 164 22.11 10.89 44.84
N GLU A 165 20.83 10.65 45.10
CA GLU A 165 20.33 9.38 45.64
C GLU A 165 20.17 8.35 44.52
N SER A 166 20.73 7.15 44.70
CA SER A 166 20.58 6.05 43.76
C SER A 166 19.13 5.53 43.72
N LYS A 167 18.58 5.38 42.51
CA LYS A 167 17.30 4.69 42.23
C LYS A 167 17.51 3.33 41.56
N GLY A 168 18.74 2.83 41.58
CA GLY A 168 19.13 1.53 41.03
C GLY A 168 19.34 1.51 39.52
N VAL A 169 19.80 0.36 39.05
CA VAL A 169 20.01 0.07 37.63
C VAL A 169 18.68 -0.35 37.00
N LYS A 170 18.31 0.23 35.86
CA LYS A 170 17.08 -0.04 35.11
C LYS A 170 17.39 -0.65 33.76
N ALA A 171 16.91 -1.88 33.53
CA ALA A 171 16.95 -2.55 32.24
C ALA A 171 15.60 -2.39 31.53
N HIS A 172 15.62 -1.88 30.31
CA HIS A 172 14.43 -1.59 29.49
C HIS A 172 14.23 -2.71 28.48
N PHE A 173 13.13 -3.45 28.63
CA PHE A 173 12.75 -4.55 27.74
C PHE A 173 11.52 -4.20 26.91
N GLN A 174 11.44 -4.82 25.74
CA GLN A 174 10.29 -4.73 24.85
C GLN A 174 9.96 -6.12 24.27
N LEU A 175 8.67 -6.48 24.25
CA LEU A 175 8.13 -7.39 23.26
C LEU A 175 7.74 -6.56 22.03
N ASP A 176 8.36 -6.84 20.89
CA ASP A 176 8.10 -6.12 19.64
C ASP A 176 6.78 -6.56 18.97
N GLU A 177 6.52 -6.07 17.76
CA GLU A 177 5.31 -6.42 17.00
C GLU A 177 5.26 -7.90 16.58
N ASN A 178 6.38 -8.63 16.68
CA ASN A 178 6.51 -10.04 16.34
C ASN A 178 6.60 -10.93 17.60
N SER A 179 6.33 -10.38 18.79
CA SER A 179 6.52 -11.06 20.08
C SER A 179 7.97 -11.46 20.39
N LEU A 180 8.96 -10.85 19.73
CA LEU A 180 10.36 -11.06 20.04
C LEU A 180 10.78 -10.17 21.21
N LEU A 181 11.49 -10.76 22.17
CA LEU A 181 12.01 -10.04 23.32
C LEU A 181 13.31 -9.30 22.98
N VAL A 182 13.30 -7.99 23.19
CA VAL A 182 14.44 -7.10 22.98
C VAL A 182 14.81 -6.44 24.31
N LEU A 183 16.11 -6.42 24.63
CA LEU A 183 16.68 -5.58 25.66
C LEU A 183 17.19 -4.29 25.00
N ASP A 184 16.45 -3.19 25.16
CA ASP A 184 16.71 -1.92 24.47
C ASP A 184 17.96 -1.22 25.01
N ARG A 185 18.03 -1.09 26.35
CA ARG A 185 19.13 -0.40 27.05
C ARG A 185 19.14 -0.72 28.54
N ILE A 186 20.27 -0.42 29.18
CA ILE A 186 20.44 -0.41 30.63
C ILE A 186 20.98 0.96 31.06
N GLU A 187 20.41 1.53 32.12
CA GLU A 187 20.80 2.82 32.66
C GLU A 187 20.82 2.80 34.20
N PHE A 188 21.79 3.47 34.82
CA PHE A 188 21.80 3.75 36.24
C PHE A 188 21.07 5.07 36.50
N VAL A 189 19.98 5.02 37.28
CA VAL A 189 19.17 6.19 37.60
C VAL A 189 19.52 6.75 38.97
N PHE A 190 19.71 8.06 39.05
CA PHE A 190 19.88 8.83 40.29
C PHE A 190 18.86 9.98 40.36
N GLU A 191 18.51 10.40 41.57
CA GLU A 191 17.64 11.56 41.80
C GLU A 191 18.26 12.51 42.82
N ARG A 192 18.20 13.81 42.55
CA ARG A 192 18.57 14.85 43.51
C ARG A 192 17.56 15.99 43.50
N LYS A 193 17.50 16.75 44.59
CA LYS A 193 16.71 17.98 44.64
C LYS A 193 17.38 19.07 43.81
N GLU A 194 16.59 19.84 43.09
CA GLU A 194 17.05 20.99 42.31
C GLU A 194 17.77 22.01 43.21
N THR A 195 18.99 22.41 42.83
CA THR A 195 19.78 23.41 43.55
C THR A 195 19.67 24.80 42.91
N GLU A 196 19.99 25.87 43.65
CA GLU A 196 20.02 27.25 43.12
C GLU A 196 20.96 27.42 41.91
N ALA A 197 21.99 26.58 41.78
CA ALA A 197 22.90 26.56 40.64
C ALA A 197 22.24 25.97 39.36
N ASP A 198 21.36 24.98 39.52
CA ASP A 198 20.64 24.37 38.39
C ASP A 198 19.66 25.39 37.75
N LYS A 199 19.08 26.29 38.56
CA LYS A 199 18.20 27.39 38.10
C LYS A 199 18.88 28.41 37.19
N ASN A 200 20.20 28.58 37.31
CA ASN A 200 20.99 29.52 36.50
C ASN A 200 21.56 28.88 35.21
N THR A 201 21.41 27.57 35.03
CA THR A 201 21.96 26.83 33.87
C THR A 201 20.89 26.46 32.85
N THR A 202 19.61 26.59 33.18
CA THR A 202 18.49 26.46 32.23
C THR A 202 18.37 27.73 31.38
N ASN A 203 19.19 27.83 30.34
CA ASN A 203 18.78 28.53 29.12
C ASN A 203 17.73 27.65 28.42
N ASP A 204 16.65 28.25 27.94
CA ASP A 204 15.41 27.65 27.40
C ASP A 204 15.56 26.68 26.21
N GLU A 205 16.77 26.29 25.80
CA GLU A 205 17.01 25.43 24.63
C GLU A 205 17.25 23.95 24.99
N ASP A 206 17.90 23.65 26.12
CA ASP A 206 18.23 22.25 26.49
C ASP A 206 17.15 21.55 27.33
N GLU A 207 16.35 22.30 28.10
CA GLU A 207 15.11 21.75 28.67
C GLU A 207 14.08 21.44 27.57
N SER A 208 14.14 22.15 26.43
CA SER A 208 13.17 22.02 25.35
C SER A 208 13.40 20.79 24.48
N THR A 209 14.57 20.14 24.49
CA THR A 209 14.82 18.94 23.66
C THR A 209 14.67 17.64 24.45
N LEU A 210 15.18 17.59 25.69
CA LEU A 210 15.08 16.40 26.56
C LEU A 210 13.74 16.32 27.31
N SER A 211 13.16 17.45 27.73
CA SER A 211 11.79 17.44 28.26
C SER A 211 10.78 17.20 27.15
N LYS A 212 11.05 17.61 25.89
CA LYS A 212 10.27 17.16 24.73
C LYS A 212 10.47 15.69 24.43
N LEU A 213 11.63 15.08 24.67
CA LEU A 213 11.80 13.63 24.50
C LEU A 213 11.09 12.86 25.62
N GLY A 214 11.23 13.27 26.89
CA GLY A 214 10.52 12.69 28.03
C GLY A 214 8.99 12.87 27.97
N SER A 215 8.51 14.05 27.53
CA SER A 215 7.08 14.32 27.35
C SER A 215 6.52 13.77 26.03
N LYS A 216 7.33 13.58 24.98
CA LYS A 216 6.93 12.79 23.81
C LYS A 216 6.82 11.31 24.14
N ILE A 217 7.67 10.79 25.04
CA ILE A 217 7.51 9.43 25.57
C ILE A 217 6.26 9.39 26.47
N SER A 218 6.02 10.34 27.37
CA SER A 218 4.80 10.32 28.21
C SER A 218 3.49 10.53 27.44
N SER A 219 3.48 11.35 26.37
CA SER A 219 2.33 11.51 25.46
C SER A 219 2.16 10.31 24.51
N PHE A 220 3.23 9.57 24.18
CA PHE A 220 3.13 8.21 23.60
C PHE A 220 2.58 7.18 24.60
N PHE A 221 2.79 7.37 25.89
CA PHE A 221 2.35 6.49 26.97
C PHE A 221 0.92 6.79 27.48
N SER A 222 0.29 7.89 27.04
CA SER A 222 -1.06 8.32 27.44
C SER A 222 -2.13 8.19 26.34
N SER A 223 -1.78 7.76 25.13
CA SER A 223 -2.75 7.55 24.03
C SER A 223 -2.85 6.08 23.67
N SER A 224 -3.63 5.33 24.46
CA SER A 224 -4.47 4.29 23.88
C SER A 224 -5.80 4.95 23.49
N GLY A 225 -5.86 5.56 22.32
CA GLY A 225 -7.10 6.13 21.79
C GLY A 225 -6.91 7.40 20.97
N SER A 226 -7.38 7.30 19.72
CA SER A 226 -7.74 8.36 18.76
C SER A 226 -6.68 9.31 18.18
N SER A 227 -6.67 9.25 16.84
CA SER A 227 -6.40 10.29 15.82
C SER A 227 -5.04 11.01 15.81
N THR A 228 -4.31 10.81 14.72
CA THR A 228 -3.39 11.82 14.20
C THR A 228 -3.77 12.04 12.74
N SER A 229 -4.37 13.20 12.49
CA SER A 229 -4.40 13.83 11.17
C SER A 229 -3.01 14.40 10.92
N GLU A 230 -2.44 14.09 9.76
CA GLU A 230 -1.30 14.78 9.20
C GLU A 230 -1.68 16.24 8.92
N ASN A 231 -0.73 17.16 9.11
CA ASN A 231 -0.59 18.24 8.16
C ASN A 231 0.85 18.73 8.08
N ASP A 232 1.31 18.74 6.83
CA ASP A 232 2.48 19.40 6.31
C ASP A 232 2.48 20.90 6.62
N THR A 233 3.67 21.40 6.94
CA THR A 233 3.99 22.82 6.83
C THR A 233 4.18 23.20 5.37
N ASN A 234 3.28 24.01 4.82
CA ASN A 234 3.66 25.10 3.94
C ASN A 234 2.75 26.31 4.16
N ASN A 235 3.42 27.45 4.14
CA ASN A 235 3.01 28.75 4.65
C ASN A 235 2.26 29.54 3.55
N ALA A 236 1.08 30.11 3.83
CA ALA A 236 0.64 31.42 3.31
C ALA A 236 -0.82 31.77 3.71
N THR A 237 -0.93 32.80 4.55
CA THR A 237 -1.87 33.94 4.53
C THR A 237 -3.40 33.76 4.56
N ASN A 238 -3.95 34.33 5.64
CA ASN A 238 -5.31 34.72 6.01
C ASN A 238 -6.27 35.25 4.91
N THR A 239 -7.57 34.92 5.08
CA THR A 239 -8.74 35.83 5.22
C THR A 239 -10.00 34.95 5.47
N THR A 240 -10.67 34.94 6.64
CA THR A 240 -11.86 35.75 7.07
C THR A 240 -12.87 36.01 5.96
N ASP A 241 -14.18 35.74 6.01
CA ASP A 241 -15.21 35.31 6.97
C ASP A 241 -16.26 34.55 6.10
N GLU A 242 -17.20 33.72 6.54
CA GLU A 242 -18.42 34.08 7.26
C GLU A 242 -19.25 32.78 7.47
N LYS A 243 -19.66 32.53 8.70
CA LYS A 243 -20.73 31.59 9.09
C LYS A 243 -21.84 32.43 9.67
N ILE A 244 -23.11 32.08 9.40
CA ILE A 244 -24.30 32.17 10.29
C ILE A 244 -25.59 31.99 9.43
N PRO A 245 -26.68 31.38 9.94
CA PRO A 245 -26.81 30.00 10.43
C PRO A 245 -28.08 29.36 9.80
N THR A 246 -28.52 28.19 10.25
CA THR A 246 -29.96 27.97 10.39
C THR A 246 -30.24 26.91 11.45
N ASN A 247 -31.26 27.23 12.23
CA ASN A 247 -31.71 26.59 13.44
C ASN A 247 -33.05 25.91 13.16
N ASN A 248 -33.49 25.07 14.12
CA ASN A 248 -34.87 24.63 14.38
C ASN A 248 -35.39 23.44 13.52
N THR A 249 -36.15 22.46 14.04
CA THR A 249 -36.75 22.22 15.37
C THR A 249 -37.27 20.77 15.44
N GLU A 250 -37.17 20.19 16.64
CA GLU A 250 -38.18 19.41 17.39
C GLU A 250 -39.24 18.53 16.69
N THR A 251 -39.39 17.28 17.17
CA THR A 251 -40.46 16.79 18.11
C THR A 251 -40.36 15.25 18.24
N ASN A 252 -40.08 14.69 19.42
CA ASN A 252 -40.94 14.31 20.57
C ASN A 252 -41.89 13.13 20.37
N ASN A 253 -41.67 12.07 21.17
CA ASN A 253 -42.59 11.45 22.15
C ASN A 253 -42.16 9.99 22.44
N ASP A 254 -42.47 9.34 23.55
CA ASP A 254 -42.50 9.64 25.00
C ASP A 254 -42.81 8.27 25.67
N GLU A 255 -42.72 8.21 27.00
CA GLU A 255 -43.24 7.17 27.92
C GLU A 255 -42.45 5.85 28.09
N GLN A 256 -42.31 5.25 29.28
CA GLN A 256 -42.55 5.61 30.69
C GLN A 256 -42.13 4.37 31.52
N SER A 257 -41.43 4.52 32.65
CA SER A 257 -41.71 3.81 33.92
C SER A 257 -40.61 4.04 34.98
N LYS A 258 -41.03 3.89 36.23
CA LYS A 258 -40.73 4.68 37.43
C LYS A 258 -40.51 3.71 38.60
N LYS A 259 -39.75 4.14 39.63
CA LYS A 259 -39.64 3.66 41.05
C LYS A 259 -38.23 3.17 41.44
N THR A 260 -37.67 3.44 42.61
CA THR A 260 -37.95 4.36 43.74
C THR A 260 -36.68 4.43 44.59
N VAL A 261 -36.52 5.55 45.28
CA VAL A 261 -35.56 5.84 46.36
C VAL A 261 -35.85 5.01 47.62
N ASP A 262 -34.81 4.68 48.39
CA ASP A 262 -34.88 4.68 49.85
C ASP A 262 -33.53 5.10 50.44
N GLU A 263 -33.57 6.16 51.24
CA GLU A 263 -32.50 6.80 51.97
C GLU A 263 -33.01 6.93 53.41
N LYS A 264 -32.24 6.49 54.42
CA LYS A 264 -32.45 6.93 55.80
C LYS A 264 -31.14 7.09 56.57
N GLU A 265 -30.99 8.33 57.03
CA GLU A 265 -30.03 8.91 57.95
C GLU A 265 -30.13 8.42 59.41
N GLY A 266 -29.13 8.83 60.20
CA GLY A 266 -29.12 8.84 61.67
C GLY A 266 -27.79 9.35 62.24
N THR A 267 -27.36 10.60 62.01
CA THR A 267 -27.38 11.80 62.91
C THR A 267 -26.73 11.67 64.32
N ASN A 268 -25.66 12.44 64.58
CA ASN A 268 -25.64 13.66 65.44
C ASN A 268 -24.20 14.05 65.86
N THR A 269 -23.63 15.20 65.49
CA THR A 269 -23.83 16.61 65.93
C THR A 269 -23.25 16.97 67.30
N THR A 270 -22.24 17.85 67.31
CA THR A 270 -21.98 18.97 68.26
C THR A 270 -20.67 19.62 67.82
N ASP A 271 -20.42 20.93 67.89
CA ASP A 271 -21.24 22.14 67.89
C ASP A 271 -20.21 23.25 67.63
N ASN A 272 -20.62 24.30 66.92
CA ASN A 272 -19.76 25.41 66.50
C ASN A 272 -20.12 26.65 67.34
N THR A 273 -19.14 27.46 67.76
CA THR A 273 -19.42 28.85 68.15
C THR A 273 -18.38 29.78 67.54
N THR A 274 -18.91 30.78 66.86
CA THR A 274 -18.29 31.73 65.95
C THR A 274 -17.55 32.86 66.67
N THR A 275 -16.42 33.32 66.13
CA THR A 275 -16.11 34.77 66.13
C THR A 275 -15.28 35.13 64.90
N THR A 276 -15.76 36.14 64.19
CA THR A 276 -15.25 36.82 62.99
C THR A 276 -13.88 37.48 63.18
N THR A 277 -12.94 37.29 62.23
CA THR A 277 -12.24 38.40 61.51
C THR A 277 -11.37 37.93 60.35
N ALA A 278 -11.49 38.68 59.24
CA ALA A 278 -10.48 39.08 58.26
C ALA A 278 -9.64 38.03 57.48
N ALA A 279 -9.63 38.25 56.16
CA ALA A 279 -8.84 37.57 55.15
C ALA A 279 -7.34 37.54 55.45
N THR A 280 -6.71 36.38 55.21
CA THR A 280 -5.33 36.33 54.73
C THR A 280 -5.15 35.05 53.90
N THR A 281 -4.86 35.24 52.61
CA THR A 281 -4.40 34.21 51.69
C THR A 281 -3.08 33.61 52.18
N THR A 282 -3.05 32.32 52.50
CA THR A 282 -1.83 31.54 52.65
C THR A 282 -1.74 30.53 51.51
N THR A 283 -1.00 30.91 50.47
CA THR A 283 -0.50 30.03 49.43
C THR A 283 0.52 29.06 50.03
N THR A 284 0.21 27.77 50.06
CA THR A 284 1.22 26.71 50.24
C THR A 284 2.20 26.73 49.07
N PRO A 285 3.52 26.71 49.29
CA PRO A 285 4.51 26.68 48.21
C PRO A 285 4.44 25.34 47.45
N PRO A 286 4.72 25.33 46.14
CA PRO A 286 4.76 24.10 45.33
C PRO A 286 5.87 23.14 45.82
N PRO A 287 5.69 21.81 45.67
CA PRO A 287 6.71 20.85 46.10
C PRO A 287 8.03 21.05 45.35
N PRO A 288 9.19 20.75 45.98
CA PRO A 288 10.50 20.96 45.37
C PRO A 288 10.68 20.10 44.10
N LYS A 289 11.15 20.69 43.01
CA LYS A 289 11.45 19.99 41.75
C LYS A 289 12.59 18.99 41.97
N THR A 290 12.43 17.79 41.44
CA THR A 290 13.41 16.68 41.51
C THR A 290 14.07 16.51 40.14
N ILE A 291 15.40 16.43 40.10
CA ILE A 291 16.18 16.20 38.88
C ILE A 291 16.55 14.72 38.81
N THR A 292 16.23 14.07 37.70
CA THR A 292 16.60 12.68 37.41
C THR A 292 17.82 12.62 36.49
N ILE A 293 18.88 11.95 36.94
CA ILE A 293 20.09 11.68 36.17
C ILE A 293 20.04 10.23 35.68
N ARG A 294 20.37 9.99 34.41
CA ARG A 294 20.43 8.66 33.80
C ARG A 294 21.80 8.45 33.20
N GLU A 295 22.60 7.58 33.81
CA GLU A 295 23.90 7.18 33.28
C GLU A 295 23.73 5.90 32.44
N PRO A 296 23.96 5.92 31.12
CA PRO A 296 23.90 4.71 30.30
C PRO A 296 24.96 3.70 30.74
N LEU A 297 24.60 2.42 30.79
CA LEU A 297 25.52 1.33 31.13
C LEU A 297 25.76 0.42 29.91
N GLU A 298 26.99 -0.04 29.77
CA GLU A 298 27.33 -1.06 28.79
C GLU A 298 26.83 -2.42 29.28
N PHE A 299 26.45 -3.28 28.34
CA PHE A 299 26.11 -4.67 28.67
C PHE A 299 26.52 -5.62 27.55
N ARG A 300 26.85 -6.86 27.94
CA ARG A 300 27.11 -7.97 27.03
C ARG A 300 25.96 -8.97 27.11
N LEU A 301 25.35 -9.24 25.96
CA LEU A 301 24.34 -10.28 25.80
C LEU A 301 25.00 -11.60 25.40
N GLU A 302 24.77 -12.64 26.19
CA GLU A 302 25.11 -14.03 25.85
C GLU A 302 23.81 -14.75 25.51
N ILE A 303 23.60 -15.07 24.22
CA ILE A 303 22.42 -15.78 23.76
C ILE A 303 22.57 -17.25 24.18
N LEU A 304 21.66 -17.70 25.05
CA LEU A 304 21.66 -19.08 25.56
C LEU A 304 20.75 -19.97 24.73
N GLY A 305 19.66 -19.42 24.20
CA GLY A 305 18.73 -20.13 23.32
C GLY A 305 19.21 -20.23 21.88
N TYR A 306 18.27 -20.28 20.95
CA TYR A 306 18.58 -20.35 19.52
C TYR A 306 19.27 -19.08 19.04
N THR A 307 20.40 -19.26 18.36
CA THR A 307 21.15 -18.17 17.72
C THR A 307 20.69 -17.99 16.29
N ASP A 308 20.59 -16.75 15.84
CA ASP A 308 20.40 -16.43 14.44
C ASP A 308 21.53 -17.03 13.58
N PRO A 309 21.24 -17.41 12.32
CA PRO A 309 22.28 -17.87 11.41
C PRO A 309 23.34 -16.78 11.22
N THR A 310 24.62 -17.18 11.21
CA THR A 310 25.73 -16.24 11.00
C THR A 310 25.62 -15.54 9.64
N SER A 311 26.21 -14.36 9.51
CA SER A 311 26.23 -13.63 8.24
C SER A 311 26.85 -14.45 7.10
N GLU A 312 27.84 -15.30 7.41
CA GLU A 312 28.43 -16.24 6.45
C GLU A 312 27.44 -17.33 6.03
N ALA A 313 26.72 -17.94 6.98
CA ALA A 313 25.70 -18.94 6.68
C ALA A 313 24.56 -18.36 5.83
N GLN A 314 24.11 -17.13 6.15
CA GLN A 314 23.12 -16.40 5.38
C GLN A 314 23.62 -16.12 3.95
N ALA A 315 24.85 -15.62 3.79
CA ALA A 315 25.44 -15.34 2.49
C ALA A 315 25.57 -16.61 1.62
N ASN A 316 25.98 -17.73 2.22
CA ASN A 316 26.05 -19.02 1.56
C ASN A 316 24.67 -19.52 1.11
N SER A 317 23.65 -19.35 1.96
CA SER A 317 22.26 -19.69 1.63
C SER A 317 21.75 -18.82 0.46
N MET A 318 21.98 -17.51 0.50
CA MET A 318 21.60 -16.60 -0.57
C MET A 318 22.26 -16.95 -1.89
N LYS A 319 23.56 -17.25 -1.88
CA LYS A 319 24.28 -17.69 -3.09
C LYS A 319 23.67 -18.97 -3.69
N LYS A 320 23.28 -19.92 -2.83
CA LYS A 320 22.62 -21.15 -3.27
C LYS A 320 21.26 -20.86 -3.90
N LEU A 321 20.43 -20.04 -3.26
CA LEU A 321 19.12 -19.65 -3.79
C LEU A 321 19.23 -18.92 -5.13
N THR A 322 20.16 -17.95 -5.25
CA THR A 322 20.39 -17.24 -6.52
C THR A 322 20.82 -18.19 -7.65
N ALA A 323 21.64 -19.21 -7.35
CA ALA A 323 22.04 -20.19 -8.34
C ALA A 323 20.86 -21.09 -8.79
N LEU A 324 19.96 -21.45 -7.88
CA LEU A 324 18.74 -22.19 -8.20
C LEU A 324 17.78 -21.34 -9.03
N ASP A 325 17.55 -20.08 -8.64
CA ASP A 325 16.68 -19.16 -9.38
C ASP A 325 17.18 -18.94 -10.81
N GLU A 326 18.48 -18.82 -11.01
CA GLU A 326 19.07 -18.66 -12.34
C GLU A 326 18.91 -19.92 -13.18
N HIS A 327 19.10 -21.10 -12.59
CA HIS A 327 18.84 -22.38 -13.26
C HIS A 327 17.36 -22.52 -13.68
N ASP A 328 16.42 -22.17 -12.79
CA ASP A 328 14.98 -22.23 -13.10
C ASP A 328 14.60 -21.24 -14.20
N ARG A 329 15.19 -20.04 -14.21
CA ARG A 329 15.01 -19.07 -15.31
C ARG A 329 15.52 -19.60 -16.63
N GLN A 330 16.65 -20.28 -16.65
CA GLN A 330 17.22 -20.88 -17.86
C GLN A 330 16.31 -22.00 -18.39
N LEU A 331 15.79 -22.87 -17.52
CA LEU A 331 14.82 -23.89 -17.90
C LEU A 331 13.53 -23.28 -18.47
N LEU A 332 12.99 -22.24 -17.82
CA LEU A 332 11.80 -21.53 -18.31
C LEU A 332 12.06 -20.85 -19.66
N ALA A 333 13.24 -20.23 -19.84
CA ALA A 333 13.61 -19.61 -21.10
C ALA A 333 13.74 -20.63 -22.24
N LEU A 334 14.29 -21.81 -21.94
CA LEU A 334 14.41 -22.93 -22.87
C LEU A 334 13.04 -23.48 -23.27
N SER A 335 12.19 -23.81 -22.30
CA SER A 335 10.85 -24.31 -22.58
C SER A 335 10.00 -23.28 -23.35
N THR A 336 10.09 -22.00 -22.99
CA THR A 336 9.42 -20.92 -23.70
C THR A 336 9.91 -20.79 -25.14
N ALA A 337 11.23 -20.85 -25.38
CA ALA A 337 11.79 -20.75 -26.73
C ALA A 337 11.35 -21.94 -27.61
N LYS A 338 11.36 -23.15 -27.04
CA LYS A 338 10.88 -24.37 -27.71
C LYS A 338 9.39 -24.27 -28.05
N ASN A 339 8.55 -23.94 -27.07
CA ASN A 339 7.10 -23.81 -27.26
C ASN A 339 6.77 -22.73 -28.31
N ASN A 340 7.49 -21.61 -28.33
CA ASN A 340 7.28 -20.56 -29.32
C ASN A 340 7.63 -21.02 -30.74
N LEU A 341 8.71 -21.78 -30.91
CA LEU A 341 9.09 -22.34 -32.20
C LEU A 341 8.05 -23.36 -32.69
N GLU A 342 7.69 -24.30 -31.82
CA GLU A 342 6.71 -25.35 -32.11
C GLU A 342 5.33 -24.75 -32.43
N SER A 343 4.86 -23.81 -31.61
CA SER A 343 3.57 -23.12 -31.84
C SER A 343 3.57 -22.38 -33.18
N PHE A 344 4.68 -21.71 -33.54
CA PHE A 344 4.79 -21.02 -34.82
C PHE A 344 4.71 -22.00 -36.00
N ILE A 345 5.34 -23.18 -35.88
CA ILE A 345 5.31 -24.20 -36.93
C ILE A 345 3.88 -24.68 -37.18
N TYR A 346 3.15 -25.04 -36.12
CA TYR A 346 1.78 -25.51 -36.23
C TYR A 346 0.82 -24.41 -36.72
N ASP A 347 0.90 -23.21 -36.14
CA ASP A 347 0.07 -22.06 -36.54
C ASP A 347 0.27 -21.69 -38.02
N MET A 348 1.52 -21.66 -38.49
CA MET A 348 1.80 -21.34 -39.88
C MET A 348 1.34 -22.43 -40.85
N ARG A 349 1.52 -23.72 -40.49
CA ARG A 349 1.06 -24.86 -41.28
C ARG A 349 -0.46 -24.83 -41.40
N ASP A 350 -1.17 -24.64 -40.29
CA ASP A 350 -2.63 -24.53 -40.26
C ASP A 350 -3.14 -23.36 -41.12
N LYS A 351 -2.52 -22.18 -41.00
CA LYS A 351 -2.86 -21.02 -41.83
C LYS A 351 -2.67 -21.29 -43.33
N LEU A 352 -1.56 -21.92 -43.73
CA LEU A 352 -1.34 -22.26 -45.13
C LEU A 352 -2.32 -23.31 -45.66
N GLU A 353 -2.78 -24.22 -44.80
CA GLU A 353 -3.67 -25.33 -45.16
C GLU A 353 -5.16 -25.00 -45.09
N HIS A 354 -5.59 -24.11 -44.21
CA HIS A 354 -7.01 -23.87 -43.94
C HIS A 354 -7.43 -22.42 -44.16
N ASP A 355 -6.56 -21.43 -43.95
CA ASP A 355 -6.92 -20.02 -44.08
C ASP A 355 -6.96 -19.58 -45.56
N SER A 356 -8.15 -19.14 -46.00
CA SER A 356 -8.36 -18.69 -47.38
C SER A 356 -7.49 -17.47 -47.75
N ASN A 357 -7.18 -16.59 -46.81
CA ASN A 357 -6.40 -15.38 -47.09
C ASN A 357 -4.93 -15.74 -47.32
N TYR A 358 -4.38 -16.64 -46.51
CA TYR A 358 -3.02 -17.16 -46.70
C TYR A 358 -2.89 -17.93 -48.01
N LYS A 359 -3.87 -18.76 -48.37
CA LYS A 359 -3.89 -19.48 -49.66
C LYS A 359 -3.91 -18.56 -50.87
N LYS A 360 -4.63 -17.43 -50.79
CA LYS A 360 -4.71 -16.45 -51.88
C LYS A 360 -3.42 -15.62 -51.99
N ALA A 361 -2.81 -15.29 -50.86
CA ALA A 361 -1.65 -14.39 -50.80
C ALA A 361 -0.30 -15.08 -51.06
N ALA A 362 -0.24 -16.41 -50.94
CA ALA A 362 0.95 -17.20 -51.21
C ALA A 362 1.00 -17.66 -52.68
N THR A 363 2.18 -17.55 -53.30
CA THR A 363 2.44 -18.25 -54.57
C THR A 363 2.68 -19.74 -54.33
N SER A 364 2.46 -20.59 -55.34
CA SER A 364 2.71 -22.04 -55.21
C SER A 364 4.16 -22.37 -54.85
N GLU A 365 5.11 -21.58 -55.37
CA GLU A 365 6.55 -21.73 -55.06
C GLU A 365 6.85 -21.31 -53.61
N GLU A 366 6.31 -20.17 -53.16
CA GLU A 366 6.49 -19.72 -51.77
C GLU A 366 5.86 -20.71 -50.77
N GLN A 367 4.65 -21.22 -51.05
CA GLN A 367 3.97 -22.18 -50.18
C GLN A 367 4.77 -23.48 -50.05
N THR A 368 5.29 -23.99 -51.16
CA THR A 368 6.15 -25.18 -51.16
C THR A 368 7.41 -24.94 -50.32
N LYS A 369 8.11 -23.83 -50.57
CA LYS A 369 9.33 -23.46 -49.84
C LYS A 369 9.10 -23.28 -48.34
N ILE A 370 7.99 -22.66 -47.94
CA ILE A 370 7.64 -22.49 -46.52
C ILE A 370 7.33 -23.85 -45.89
N ASN A 371 6.51 -24.68 -46.51
CA ASN A 371 6.15 -26.00 -45.97
C ASN A 371 7.35 -26.95 -45.87
N GLU A 372 8.26 -26.93 -46.85
CA GLU A 372 9.52 -27.66 -46.78
C GLU A 372 10.35 -27.21 -45.58
N LYS A 373 10.51 -25.89 -45.38
CA LYS A 373 11.32 -25.36 -44.28
C LYS A 373 10.68 -25.60 -42.92
N LEU A 374 9.35 -25.52 -42.82
CA LEU A 374 8.60 -25.88 -41.62
C LEU A 374 8.83 -27.34 -41.27
N THR A 375 8.73 -28.25 -42.24
CA THR A 375 8.95 -29.68 -42.04
C THR A 375 10.40 -30.01 -41.67
N GLU A 376 11.37 -29.33 -42.28
CA GLU A 376 12.80 -29.46 -41.94
C GLU A 376 13.05 -29.07 -40.48
N ILE A 377 12.55 -27.92 -40.04
CA ILE A 377 12.78 -27.42 -38.68
C ILE A 377 11.99 -28.22 -37.65
N ASP A 378 10.78 -28.66 -37.98
CA ASP A 378 9.96 -29.57 -37.16
C ASP A 378 10.69 -30.90 -36.93
N ALA A 379 11.18 -31.54 -38.01
CA ALA A 379 11.97 -32.77 -37.90
C ALA A 379 13.27 -32.55 -37.09
N TRP A 380 13.97 -31.44 -37.33
CA TRP A 380 15.15 -31.06 -36.55
C TRP A 380 14.83 -30.92 -35.05
N LEU A 381 13.69 -30.32 -34.70
CA LEU A 381 13.30 -30.12 -33.29
C LEU A 381 13.15 -31.43 -32.51
N TRP A 382 12.77 -32.51 -33.21
CA TRP A 382 12.57 -33.84 -32.63
C TRP A 382 13.80 -34.77 -32.73
N ASP A 383 14.86 -34.36 -33.43
CA ASP A 383 16.10 -35.13 -33.60
C ASP A 383 17.28 -34.33 -33.01
N ASP A 384 18.10 -33.70 -33.85
CA ASP A 384 19.29 -32.92 -33.45
C ASP A 384 18.98 -31.72 -32.52
N GLY A 385 17.73 -31.26 -32.50
CA GLY A 385 17.26 -30.09 -31.78
C GLY A 385 16.77 -30.35 -30.36
N ILE A 386 16.77 -31.60 -29.88
CA ILE A 386 16.28 -31.96 -28.53
C ILE A 386 17.03 -31.18 -27.44
N ASP A 387 18.35 -31.08 -27.57
CA ASP A 387 19.24 -30.42 -26.61
C ASP A 387 19.70 -29.02 -27.07
N ALA A 388 18.99 -28.41 -28.04
CA ALA A 388 19.38 -27.12 -28.59
C ALA A 388 19.28 -26.00 -27.55
N ASP A 389 20.26 -25.09 -27.54
CA ASP A 389 20.22 -23.93 -26.65
C ASP A 389 19.15 -22.89 -27.07
N VAL A 390 18.80 -22.00 -26.13
CA VAL A 390 17.81 -20.94 -26.32
C VAL A 390 18.12 -20.08 -27.56
N LYS A 391 19.40 -19.82 -27.82
CA LYS A 391 19.83 -18.96 -28.93
C LYS A 391 19.56 -19.64 -30.27
N THR A 392 19.83 -20.93 -30.36
CA THR A 392 19.63 -21.76 -31.54
C THR A 392 18.14 -21.89 -31.85
N LEU A 393 17.31 -22.19 -30.85
CA LEU A 393 15.85 -22.23 -31.00
C LEU A 393 15.27 -20.91 -31.51
N LYS A 394 15.72 -19.78 -30.93
CA LYS A 394 15.32 -18.44 -31.40
C LYS A 394 15.79 -18.17 -32.83
N SER A 395 17.01 -18.55 -33.18
CA SER A 395 17.53 -18.41 -34.54
C SER A 395 16.66 -19.17 -35.56
N LYS A 396 16.27 -20.40 -35.26
CA LYS A 396 15.39 -21.20 -36.12
C LYS A 396 14.00 -20.55 -36.27
N LEU A 397 13.46 -20.01 -35.19
CA LEU A 397 12.21 -19.23 -35.25
C LEU A 397 12.36 -17.97 -36.12
N ASP A 398 13.49 -17.26 -36.00
CA ASP A 398 13.74 -16.04 -36.79
C ASP A 398 13.96 -16.35 -38.28
N GLU A 399 14.55 -17.50 -38.62
CA GLU A 399 14.61 -18.00 -40.00
C GLU A 399 13.20 -18.17 -40.58
N LEU A 400 12.30 -18.83 -39.84
CA LEU A 400 10.90 -19.03 -40.26
C LEU A 400 10.12 -17.71 -40.36
N LYS A 401 10.28 -16.82 -39.37
CA LYS A 401 9.65 -15.49 -39.40
C LYS A 401 10.12 -14.66 -40.58
N THR A 402 11.42 -14.71 -40.91
CA THR A 402 11.98 -13.98 -42.05
C THR A 402 11.42 -14.50 -43.36
N LEU A 403 11.32 -15.83 -43.49
CA LEU A 403 10.77 -16.47 -44.69
C LEU A 403 9.28 -16.14 -44.90
N THR A 404 8.51 -16.06 -43.82
CA THR A 404 7.05 -15.84 -43.85
C THR A 404 6.64 -14.36 -43.77
N LYS A 405 7.59 -13.45 -43.49
CA LYS A 405 7.34 -12.02 -43.26
C LYS A 405 6.50 -11.37 -44.37
N SER A 406 6.87 -11.59 -45.63
CA SER A 406 6.18 -11.00 -46.78
C SER A 406 4.76 -11.51 -46.90
N LEU A 407 4.53 -12.81 -46.70
CA LEU A 407 3.21 -13.43 -46.75
C LEU A 407 2.30 -12.89 -45.64
N ILE A 408 2.78 -12.89 -44.40
CA ILE A 408 2.04 -12.37 -43.25
C ILE A 408 1.68 -10.90 -43.47
N LEU A 409 2.60 -10.11 -44.04
CA LEU A 409 2.35 -8.72 -44.38
C LEU A 409 1.24 -8.58 -45.43
N ARG A 410 1.28 -9.35 -46.53
CA ARG A 410 0.23 -9.31 -47.57
C ARG A 410 -1.15 -9.62 -47.00
N VAL A 411 -1.25 -10.65 -46.16
CA VAL A 411 -2.51 -11.06 -45.51
C VAL A 411 -3.02 -9.95 -44.58
N ARG A 412 -2.16 -9.50 -43.65
CA ARG A 412 -2.50 -8.43 -42.71
C ARG A 412 -2.99 -7.17 -43.41
N GLU A 413 -2.27 -6.73 -44.43
CA GLU A 413 -2.64 -5.54 -45.20
C GLU A 413 -3.93 -5.76 -45.98
N SER A 414 -4.20 -6.99 -46.44
CA SER A 414 -5.47 -7.30 -47.11
C SER A 414 -6.66 -7.23 -46.17
N ASP A 415 -6.51 -7.73 -44.94
CA ASP A 415 -7.57 -7.72 -43.93
C ASP A 415 -7.88 -6.31 -43.44
N LEU A 416 -6.83 -5.50 -43.22
CA LEU A 416 -6.98 -4.12 -42.72
C LEU A 416 -7.44 -3.14 -43.80
N ARG A 417 -7.26 -3.45 -45.09
CA ARG A 417 -7.49 -2.51 -46.21
C ARG A 417 -8.88 -1.88 -46.18
N SER A 418 -9.92 -2.70 -46.10
CA SER A 418 -11.31 -2.22 -46.13
C SER A 418 -11.62 -1.30 -44.95
N GLN A 419 -11.12 -1.66 -43.76
CA GLN A 419 -11.28 -0.86 -42.55
C GLN A 419 -10.57 0.48 -42.66
N LYS A 420 -9.32 0.51 -43.13
CA LYS A 420 -8.53 1.73 -43.26
C LYS A 420 -9.07 2.70 -44.31
N ILE A 421 -9.58 2.16 -45.42
CA ILE A 421 -10.29 2.98 -46.42
C ILE A 421 -11.55 3.60 -45.81
N GLN A 422 -12.31 2.86 -45.01
CA GLN A 422 -13.51 3.38 -44.37
C GLN A 422 -13.17 4.45 -43.32
N GLU A 423 -12.19 4.18 -42.46
CA GLU A 423 -11.73 5.13 -41.44
C GLU A 423 -11.28 6.46 -42.06
N LEU A 424 -10.52 6.41 -43.16
CA LEU A 424 -10.11 7.61 -43.88
C LEU A 424 -11.31 8.37 -44.46
N LYS A 425 -12.30 7.67 -45.04
CA LYS A 425 -13.53 8.30 -45.56
C LYS A 425 -14.31 8.99 -44.46
N ASP A 426 -14.45 8.37 -43.30
CA ASP A 426 -15.19 8.94 -42.17
C ASP A 426 -14.50 10.22 -41.67
N ILE A 427 -13.17 10.20 -41.58
CA ILE A 427 -12.39 11.37 -41.20
C ILE A 427 -12.50 12.48 -42.25
N LEU A 428 -12.36 12.16 -43.54
CA LEU A 428 -12.56 13.13 -44.63
C LEU A 428 -13.95 13.79 -44.56
N ASN A 429 -15.01 12.99 -44.41
CA ASN A 429 -16.37 13.50 -44.28
C ASN A 429 -16.52 14.42 -43.07
N SER A 430 -15.94 14.05 -41.92
CA SER A 430 -16.00 14.85 -40.69
C SER A 430 -15.24 16.18 -40.84
N THR A 431 -14.05 16.16 -41.44
CA THR A 431 -13.23 17.35 -41.67
C THR A 431 -13.86 18.27 -42.72
N GLU A 432 -14.47 17.73 -43.77
CA GLU A 432 -15.22 18.50 -44.76
C GLU A 432 -16.46 19.15 -44.15
N HIS A 433 -17.20 18.41 -43.32
CA HIS A 433 -18.31 18.96 -42.56
C HIS A 433 -17.86 20.10 -41.65
N PHE A 434 -16.72 19.95 -40.95
CA PHE A 434 -16.13 20.99 -40.13
C PHE A 434 -15.83 22.25 -40.95
N VAL A 435 -15.12 22.13 -42.09
CA VAL A 435 -14.82 23.26 -42.98
C VAL A 435 -16.10 23.96 -43.45
N ARG A 436 -17.10 23.20 -43.93
CA ARG A 436 -18.37 23.75 -44.41
C ARG A 436 -19.12 24.51 -43.32
N THR A 437 -19.24 23.92 -42.13
CA THR A 437 -19.95 24.52 -40.99
C THR A 437 -19.25 25.78 -40.52
N THR A 438 -17.92 25.71 -40.45
CA THR A 438 -17.07 26.82 -40.05
C THR A 438 -17.17 28.00 -41.02
N ARG A 439 -17.14 27.75 -42.35
CA ARG A 439 -17.36 28.79 -43.36
C ARG A 439 -18.73 29.46 -43.20
N VAL A 440 -19.79 28.68 -42.98
CA VAL A 440 -21.15 29.25 -42.79
C VAL A 440 -21.24 30.08 -41.52
N LEU A 441 -20.67 29.61 -40.40
CA LEU A 441 -20.68 30.32 -39.11
C LEU A 441 -19.98 31.69 -39.18
N PHE A 442 -18.89 31.79 -39.94
CA PHE A 442 -18.05 33.00 -40.01
C PHE A 442 -18.21 33.79 -41.33
N LEU A 443 -19.16 33.43 -42.20
CA LEU A 443 -19.32 33.99 -43.55
C LEU A 443 -19.59 35.51 -43.58
N LYS A 444 -20.24 36.04 -42.54
CA LYS A 444 -20.66 37.45 -42.43
C LYS A 444 -19.99 38.19 -41.28
N LYS A 445 -18.88 37.64 -40.78
CA LYS A 445 -18.13 38.16 -39.64
C LYS A 445 -16.96 38.99 -40.17
N ASP A 446 -16.76 40.17 -39.60
CA ASP A 446 -15.56 40.98 -39.83
C ASP A 446 -14.34 40.23 -39.27
N ASP A 447 -13.13 40.52 -39.78
CA ASP A 447 -11.92 39.74 -39.45
C ASP A 447 -11.57 39.77 -37.95
N ASP A 448 -11.97 40.81 -37.21
CA ASP A 448 -11.82 40.91 -35.76
C ASP A 448 -12.83 40.06 -34.97
N GLU A 449 -13.84 39.50 -35.65
CA GLU A 449 -14.83 38.57 -35.11
C GLU A 449 -14.56 37.10 -35.50
N LYS A 450 -13.45 36.80 -36.20
CA LYS A 450 -13.08 35.44 -36.62
C LYS A 450 -11.95 34.85 -35.76
N PRO A 451 -12.04 33.57 -35.35
CA PRO A 451 -11.00 32.87 -34.59
C PRO A 451 -9.76 32.47 -35.40
N PHE A 452 -9.84 32.49 -36.73
CA PHE A 452 -8.76 32.16 -37.66
C PHE A 452 -8.93 32.96 -38.95
N THR A 453 -7.89 32.97 -39.78
CA THR A 453 -7.91 33.61 -41.09
C THR A 453 -8.61 32.73 -42.12
N ASP A 454 -9.16 33.32 -43.20
CA ASP A 454 -9.74 32.52 -44.28
C ASP A 454 -8.66 31.60 -44.93
N GLY A 455 -7.39 32.04 -44.93
CA GLY A 455 -6.25 31.22 -45.37
C GLY A 455 -5.97 29.98 -44.52
N ASP A 456 -6.31 29.99 -43.22
CA ASP A 456 -6.22 28.80 -42.36
C ASP A 456 -7.22 27.72 -42.83
N ILE A 457 -8.45 28.12 -43.20
CA ILE A 457 -9.49 27.22 -43.71
C ILE A 457 -9.16 26.74 -45.13
N ASP A 458 -8.66 27.63 -45.99
CA ASP A 458 -8.23 27.26 -47.35
C ASP A 458 -7.06 26.27 -47.33
N THR A 459 -6.18 26.36 -46.32
CA THR A 459 -5.10 25.39 -46.12
C THR A 459 -5.64 24.00 -45.74
N LEU A 460 -6.64 23.94 -44.87
CA LEU A 460 -7.30 22.68 -44.52
C LEU A 460 -8.07 22.10 -45.71
N GLU A 461 -8.79 22.93 -46.47
CA GLU A 461 -9.50 22.49 -47.69
C GLU A 461 -8.52 21.99 -48.77
N LYS A 462 -7.38 22.66 -48.94
CA LYS A 462 -6.30 22.16 -49.82
C LYS A 462 -5.80 20.79 -49.34
N THR A 463 -5.60 20.62 -48.03
CA THR A 463 -5.15 19.34 -47.45
C THR A 463 -6.18 18.23 -47.69
N ILE A 464 -7.47 18.50 -47.51
CA ILE A 464 -8.57 17.57 -47.84
C ILE A 464 -8.50 17.15 -49.32
N ASN A 465 -8.37 18.11 -50.23
CA ASN A 465 -8.27 17.84 -51.66
C ASN A 465 -7.03 17.02 -52.03
N ASP A 466 -5.88 17.29 -51.41
CA ASP A 466 -4.66 16.53 -51.63
C ASP A 466 -4.78 15.10 -51.08
N VAL A 467 -5.48 14.91 -49.97
CA VAL A 467 -5.77 13.57 -49.42
C VAL A 467 -6.77 12.81 -50.29
N TYR A 468 -7.82 13.45 -50.84
CA TYR A 468 -8.71 12.82 -51.82
C TYR A 468 -7.95 12.36 -53.07
N LYS A 469 -7.11 13.22 -53.66
CA LYS A 469 -6.27 12.86 -54.81
C LYS A 469 -5.35 11.69 -54.49
N TRP A 470 -4.73 11.69 -53.31
CA TRP A 470 -3.91 10.58 -52.85
C TRP A 470 -4.74 9.30 -52.71
N ASN A 471 -5.92 9.38 -52.10
CA ASN A 471 -6.81 8.23 -51.92
C ASN A 471 -7.26 7.65 -53.27
N ASP A 472 -7.56 8.49 -54.27
CA ASP A 472 -7.90 8.03 -55.62
C ASP A 472 -6.73 7.28 -56.28
N GLN A 473 -5.50 7.79 -56.13
CA GLN A 473 -4.29 7.10 -56.61
C GLN A 473 -4.09 5.76 -55.90
N VAL A 474 -4.36 5.70 -54.60
CA VAL A 474 -4.25 4.47 -53.81
C VAL A 474 -5.32 3.46 -54.25
N LEU A 475 -6.58 3.87 -54.41
CA LEU A 475 -7.66 3.01 -54.87
C LEU A 475 -7.41 2.46 -56.28
N ASP A 476 -6.87 3.29 -57.20
CA ASP A 476 -6.43 2.82 -58.52
C ASP A 476 -5.31 1.79 -58.39
N SER A 477 -4.33 2.01 -57.51
CA SER A 477 -3.26 1.04 -57.28
C SER A 477 -3.79 -0.30 -56.72
N PHE A 478 -4.78 -0.26 -55.83
CA PHE A 478 -5.40 -1.46 -55.26
C PHE A 478 -6.27 -2.21 -56.27
N SER A 479 -6.90 -1.52 -57.23
CA SER A 479 -7.68 -2.16 -58.29
C SER A 479 -6.84 -3.05 -59.21
N LYS A 480 -5.52 -2.80 -59.26
CA LYS A 480 -4.53 -3.53 -60.07
C LYS A 480 -3.68 -4.52 -59.25
N LEU A 481 -3.85 -4.54 -57.94
CA LEU A 481 -3.00 -5.31 -57.02
C LEU A 481 -3.43 -6.78 -56.99
N LEU A 482 -2.51 -7.69 -57.28
CA LEU A 482 -2.75 -9.12 -57.08
C LEU A 482 -2.61 -9.48 -55.59
N PRO A 483 -3.34 -10.49 -55.08
CA PRO A 483 -3.20 -10.95 -53.70
C PRO A 483 -1.77 -11.37 -53.32
N THR A 484 -0.97 -11.78 -54.31
CA THR A 484 0.43 -12.21 -54.16
C THR A 484 1.43 -11.06 -54.20
N ASP A 485 1.02 -9.86 -54.57
CA ASP A 485 1.90 -8.71 -54.68
C ASP A 485 1.99 -7.98 -53.33
N ILE A 486 3.16 -7.40 -53.05
CA ILE A 486 3.31 -6.53 -51.88
C ILE A 486 2.60 -5.20 -52.19
N PRO A 487 1.63 -4.77 -51.35
CA PRO A 487 0.95 -3.50 -51.57
C PRO A 487 1.95 -2.34 -51.58
N LYS A 488 1.80 -1.43 -52.55
CA LYS A 488 2.60 -0.20 -52.60
C LYS A 488 2.31 0.73 -51.42
N TYR A 489 1.05 0.77 -50.99
CA TYR A 489 0.57 1.56 -49.87
C TYR A 489 0.11 0.61 -48.77
N LEU A 490 0.55 0.88 -47.54
CA LEU A 490 0.30 0.09 -46.35
C LEU A 490 -0.70 0.80 -45.45
N SER A 491 -1.26 0.07 -44.48
CA SER A 491 -2.19 0.58 -43.48
C SER A 491 -1.62 1.78 -42.71
N ASN A 492 -0.30 1.78 -42.44
CA ASN A 492 0.37 2.90 -41.79
C ASN A 492 0.32 4.19 -42.63
N ASP A 493 0.31 4.11 -43.96
CA ASP A 493 0.21 5.29 -44.82
C ASP A 493 -1.17 5.96 -44.66
N PHE A 494 -2.22 5.17 -44.44
CA PHE A 494 -3.56 5.69 -44.12
C PHE A 494 -3.57 6.37 -42.75
N ASP A 495 -2.93 5.77 -41.75
CA ASP A 495 -2.82 6.34 -40.41
C ASP A 495 -2.13 7.71 -40.44
N ASP A 496 -1.08 7.87 -41.25
CA ASP A 496 -0.42 9.15 -41.44
C ASP A 496 -1.35 10.22 -42.03
N LYS A 497 -2.19 9.87 -43.02
CA LYS A 497 -3.18 10.80 -43.60
C LYS A 497 -4.31 11.13 -42.63
N ILE A 498 -4.81 10.12 -41.91
CA ILE A 498 -5.85 10.29 -40.89
C ILE A 498 -5.34 11.23 -39.78
N ASN A 499 -4.13 10.99 -39.27
CA ASN A 499 -3.53 11.79 -38.21
C ASN A 499 -3.23 13.21 -38.68
N LEU A 500 -2.82 13.40 -39.94
CA LEU A 500 -2.68 14.72 -40.55
C LEU A 500 -4.00 15.49 -40.51
N LEU A 501 -5.10 14.92 -41.03
CA LEU A 501 -6.41 15.57 -41.05
C LEU A 501 -6.92 15.89 -39.64
N LYS A 502 -6.79 14.95 -38.70
CA LYS A 502 -7.15 15.16 -37.29
C LYS A 502 -6.36 16.31 -36.67
N ARG A 503 -5.04 16.37 -36.90
CA ARG A 503 -4.18 17.42 -36.36
C ARG A 503 -4.59 18.80 -36.87
N GLU A 504 -4.75 18.96 -38.18
CA GLU A 504 -5.14 20.26 -38.77
C GLU A 504 -6.55 20.68 -38.32
N THR A 505 -7.50 19.73 -38.24
CA THR A 505 -8.86 20.00 -37.73
C THR A 505 -8.83 20.47 -36.27
N ASN A 506 -8.10 19.76 -35.41
CA ASN A 506 -7.99 20.07 -33.98
C ASN A 506 -7.28 21.40 -33.71
N TYR A 507 -6.32 21.78 -34.56
CA TYR A 507 -5.68 23.09 -34.50
C TYR A 507 -6.70 24.23 -34.64
N LEU A 508 -7.59 24.15 -35.63
CA LEU A 508 -8.63 25.15 -35.85
C LEU A 508 -9.71 25.09 -34.77
N LEU A 509 -10.10 23.90 -34.33
CA LEU A 509 -11.03 23.75 -33.22
C LEU A 509 -10.50 24.42 -31.94
N GLY A 510 -9.21 24.24 -31.64
CA GLY A 510 -8.56 24.90 -30.52
C GLY A 510 -8.52 26.43 -30.65
N LYS A 511 -8.37 26.96 -31.87
CA LYS A 511 -8.51 28.41 -32.12
C LYS A 511 -9.92 28.90 -31.82
N ILE A 512 -10.96 28.17 -32.25
CA ILE A 512 -12.36 28.50 -31.96
C ILE A 512 -12.62 28.52 -30.45
N GLN A 513 -12.18 27.49 -29.73
CA GLN A 513 -12.41 27.35 -28.29
C GLN A 513 -11.72 28.45 -27.46
N ARG A 514 -10.57 28.97 -27.92
CA ARG A 514 -9.81 30.01 -27.22
C ARG A 514 -10.16 31.44 -27.65
N PHE A 515 -11.06 31.60 -28.62
CA PHE A 515 -11.35 32.91 -29.18
C PHE A 515 -12.35 33.70 -28.34
N VAL A 516 -11.99 34.94 -28.02
CA VAL A 516 -12.85 35.92 -27.33
C VAL A 516 -12.95 37.16 -28.24
N PRO A 517 -14.16 37.55 -28.70
CA PRO A 517 -14.34 38.72 -29.55
C PRO A 517 -13.93 40.02 -28.83
N LYS A 518 -13.33 40.97 -29.55
CA LYS A 518 -13.01 42.30 -28.99
C LYS A 518 -14.30 43.13 -28.80
N PRO A 519 -14.48 43.84 -27.67
CA PRO A 519 -15.66 44.66 -27.45
C PRO A 519 -15.72 45.83 -28.45
N LYS A 520 -16.87 46.01 -29.12
CA LYS A 520 -17.11 47.14 -30.03
C LYS A 520 -17.18 48.45 -29.26
N THR A 521 -16.32 49.41 -29.58
CA THR A 521 -16.39 50.79 -29.09
C THR A 521 -17.58 51.52 -29.72
N THR A 522 -18.70 51.60 -29.02
CA THR A 522 -19.81 52.50 -29.39
C THR A 522 -19.66 53.87 -28.74
N THR A 523 -19.28 54.85 -29.55
CA THR A 523 -19.36 56.28 -29.23
C THR A 523 -20.82 56.72 -29.25
N THR A 524 -21.44 56.93 -28.09
CA THR A 524 -22.61 57.83 -27.97
C THR A 524 -22.65 58.49 -26.60
N THR A 525 -22.75 59.81 -26.59
CA THR A 525 -23.41 60.66 -25.58
C THR A 525 -23.44 62.09 -26.15
N PRO A 526 -24.29 63.03 -25.68
CA PRO A 526 -25.07 62.97 -24.44
C PRO A 526 -26.53 63.47 -24.55
N THR A 527 -27.40 63.05 -23.63
CA THR A 527 -28.17 64.01 -22.82
C THR A 527 -28.50 63.41 -21.45
N THR A 528 -27.93 64.11 -20.47
CA THR A 528 -28.15 64.18 -19.03
C THR A 528 -29.60 64.15 -18.54
N THR A 529 -29.82 63.58 -17.35
CA THR A 529 -30.19 64.30 -16.10
C THR A 529 -30.05 63.30 -14.92
N THR A 530 -28.89 63.27 -14.24
CA THR A 530 -28.60 63.83 -12.86
C THR A 530 -29.32 63.07 -11.73
N THR A 531 -28.73 62.64 -10.59
CA THR A 531 -27.41 62.72 -9.91
C THR A 531 -27.59 61.98 -8.55
N ALA A 532 -26.63 61.54 -7.72
CA ALA A 532 -25.19 61.76 -7.59
C ALA A 532 -24.53 60.73 -6.60
N LYS A 533 -23.26 60.41 -6.91
CA LYS A 533 -22.01 60.26 -6.09
C LYS A 533 -21.89 59.15 -4.99
N VAL A 534 -20.93 58.19 -4.97
CA VAL A 534 -19.45 58.09 -5.29
C VAL A 534 -18.57 58.80 -4.22
N PRO A 535 -17.36 58.35 -3.74
CA PRO A 535 -16.33 57.40 -4.30
C PRO A 535 -15.71 56.31 -3.36
N ILE A 536 -15.21 55.15 -3.86
CA ILE A 536 -13.82 54.70 -4.30
C ILE A 536 -12.88 54.38 -3.09
N ASP A 537 -12.17 53.23 -2.93
CA ASP A 537 -11.16 52.46 -3.75
C ASP A 537 -11.06 50.99 -3.23
N ASN A 538 -11.09 49.94 -4.06
CA ASN A 538 -10.00 49.14 -4.68
C ASN A 538 -9.32 48.02 -3.81
N GLU A 539 -9.50 46.74 -4.18
CA GLU A 539 -8.44 45.86 -4.77
C GLU A 539 -8.86 44.37 -4.90
N THR A 540 -8.52 43.77 -6.07
CA THR A 540 -8.12 42.36 -6.38
C THR A 540 -9.01 41.19 -5.86
N ASN A 541 -9.27 40.07 -6.55
CA ASN A 541 -8.42 39.22 -7.37
C ASN A 541 -9.27 38.04 -7.91
N VAL A 542 -8.73 37.30 -8.87
CA VAL A 542 -9.31 36.16 -9.58
C VAL A 542 -9.20 34.88 -8.77
N GLU A 543 -10.25 34.03 -8.77
CA GLU A 543 -10.15 32.55 -8.86
C GLU A 543 -11.54 31.94 -9.10
N GLU A 544 -11.75 31.43 -10.33
CA GLU A 544 -12.92 30.63 -10.70
C GLU A 544 -12.64 29.14 -10.43
N GLU A 545 -13.61 28.55 -9.75
CA GLU A 545 -13.69 27.16 -9.32
C GLU A 545 -13.82 26.19 -10.50
N LYS A 546 -13.08 25.08 -10.41
CA LYS A 546 -13.43 23.82 -11.07
C LYS A 546 -14.31 23.01 -10.12
N GLU A 547 -15.59 22.89 -10.44
CA GLU A 547 -16.40 21.79 -9.93
C GLU A 547 -16.14 20.50 -10.71
N GLN A 548 -16.14 19.42 -9.93
CA GLN A 548 -15.88 18.03 -10.29
C GLN A 548 -17.12 17.40 -10.94
N GLU A 549 -16.96 16.74 -12.08
CA GLU A 549 -17.87 15.69 -12.51
C GLU A 549 -17.48 14.35 -11.89
N THR A 550 -18.48 13.73 -11.27
CA THR A 550 -18.47 12.45 -10.60
C THR A 550 -18.67 11.32 -11.62
N SER A 551 -17.77 10.34 -11.57
CA SER A 551 -17.90 9.05 -12.23
C SER A 551 -18.97 8.21 -11.52
N SER A 552 -19.96 7.73 -12.28
CA SER A 552 -20.83 6.63 -11.85
C SER A 552 -21.00 5.58 -12.96
N THR A 553 -20.48 4.40 -12.64
CA THR A 553 -21.12 3.09 -12.76
C THR A 553 -21.55 2.57 -14.14
N THR A 554 -20.65 1.77 -14.70
CA THR A 554 -20.89 0.70 -15.68
C THR A 554 -22.02 -0.23 -15.24
N THR A 555 -23.06 -0.33 -16.08
CA THR A 555 -24.06 -1.40 -16.01
C THR A 555 -23.73 -2.43 -17.08
N SER A 556 -23.38 -3.63 -16.65
CA SER A 556 -23.15 -4.84 -17.44
C SER A 556 -24.43 -5.68 -17.49
N ILE A 557 -24.88 -6.07 -18.68
CA ILE A 557 -25.81 -7.20 -18.91
C ILE A 557 -25.54 -7.75 -20.35
N PRO A 558 -25.87 -9.01 -20.69
CA PRO A 558 -25.05 -10.21 -20.49
C PRO A 558 -24.75 -10.95 -21.80
N GLU A 559 -23.61 -11.65 -21.89
CA GLU A 559 -23.38 -12.66 -22.92
C GLU A 559 -24.12 -13.95 -22.55
N GLN A 560 -24.86 -14.50 -23.52
CA GLN A 560 -25.49 -15.81 -23.46
C GLN A 560 -24.45 -16.88 -23.79
N GLU A 561 -24.14 -17.75 -22.83
CA GLU A 561 -23.45 -19.01 -23.07
C GLU A 561 -24.46 -20.06 -23.56
N GLU A 562 -24.29 -20.51 -24.81
CA GLU A 562 -24.86 -21.77 -25.28
C GLU A 562 -24.09 -22.94 -24.65
N THR A 563 -24.76 -23.62 -23.71
CA THR A 563 -24.31 -24.89 -23.14
C THR A 563 -24.71 -26.02 -24.10
N THR A 564 -23.73 -26.59 -24.80
CA THR A 564 -23.93 -27.84 -25.53
C THR A 564 -23.47 -29.00 -24.65
N THR A 565 -24.42 -29.73 -24.09
CA THR A 565 -24.21 -31.02 -23.42
C THR A 565 -23.80 -32.09 -24.43
N THR A 566 -22.62 -32.68 -24.24
CA THR A 566 -22.29 -34.02 -24.74
C THR A 566 -21.90 -34.91 -23.57
N LYS A 567 -22.74 -35.93 -23.35
CA LYS A 567 -22.44 -37.11 -22.53
C LYS A 567 -21.32 -37.90 -23.19
N SER A 568 -20.37 -38.37 -22.39
CA SER A 568 -19.60 -39.59 -22.69
C SER A 568 -19.48 -40.40 -21.40
N ASP A 569 -20.02 -41.60 -21.48
CA ASP A 569 -19.99 -42.67 -20.49
C ASP A 569 -18.57 -43.27 -20.33
N GLU A 570 -18.33 -43.86 -19.15
CA GLU A 570 -17.38 -44.96 -18.82
C GLU A 570 -15.86 -44.67 -19.02
N GLU A 571 -14.94 -45.02 -18.12
CA GLU A 571 -14.71 -46.31 -17.49
C GLU A 571 -14.06 -46.20 -16.09
N GLU A 572 -14.48 -47.10 -15.20
CA GLU A 572 -13.79 -47.54 -13.99
C GLU A 572 -12.40 -48.11 -14.33
N HIS A 573 -11.39 -47.87 -13.48
CA HIS A 573 -10.38 -48.90 -13.21
C HIS A 573 -9.83 -48.80 -11.78
N PRO A 574 -9.43 -49.94 -11.18
CA PRO A 574 -9.49 -50.18 -9.75
C PRO A 574 -8.18 -49.86 -9.00
N GLU A 575 -8.33 -49.89 -7.68
CA GLU A 575 -7.28 -49.97 -6.65
C GLU A 575 -6.10 -50.87 -7.03
N LEU A 576 -4.89 -50.35 -6.78
CA LEU A 576 -3.75 -51.08 -6.19
C LEU A 576 -2.81 -50.11 -5.48
#